data_AF-K3XBI0-F1
#
_entry.id   AF-K3XBI0-F1
#
_cell.length_a   1.000
_cell.length_b   1.000
_cell.length_c   1.000
_cell.angle_alpha   90.00
_cell.angle_beta   90.00
_cell.angle_gamma   90.00
#
_symmetry.space_group_name_H-M   'P 1'
#
loop_
_entity.id
_entity.type
_entity.pdbx_description
1 polymer ?
#
loop_
_entity_poly.entity_id
_entity_poly.type
_entity_poly.pdbx_seq_one_letter_code
_entity_poly.pdbx_strand_id
1 'polypeptide(L)'
;MALHNQSVDENEVKRFVRYGKHLRQLLLPVFEDLQFRVAFRLLPVRSRFFFLRDIDPRITYCVQDSCNAVETEQHLFFECALASRVWEHLLMLMRPFFRSQPSWTVIALARKPSIHDDWKECEDIVCNVWHTLRAVALHFLWSDCNRCLFDGRQPTPVTPAMAVIYTTVSAHIRHNMRRKYESTDVSRLQKVIRTMKSYQLFEDFAAAHPSMLEFRQR
;
A
#
# COMPACT_ATOMS: atom_id res chain seq x y z
N MET A 1 -23.81 -9.49 16.36
CA MET A 1 -22.71 -8.64 15.86
C MET A 1 -22.20 -9.28 14.58
N ALA A 2 -22.56 -8.76 13.40
CA ALA A 2 -22.09 -9.32 12.14
C ALA A 2 -20.57 -9.13 12.05
N LEU A 3 -19.81 -10.22 12.13
CA LEU A 3 -18.33 -10.22 12.08
C LEU A 3 -17.79 -9.74 10.72
N HIS A 4 -18.67 -9.69 9.72
CA HIS A 4 -18.37 -9.22 8.39
C HIS A 4 -19.27 -8.04 8.06
N ASN A 5 -18.68 -6.97 7.52
CA ASN A 5 -19.44 -6.11 6.63
C ASN A 5 -20.02 -7.05 5.55
N GLN A 6 -21.28 -6.90 5.15
CA GLN A 6 -21.98 -7.80 4.20
C GLN A 6 -21.30 -7.88 2.81
N SER A 7 -20.15 -7.22 2.64
CA SER A 7 -19.44 -7.00 1.37
C SER A 7 -18.35 -8.02 1.04
N VAL A 8 -17.94 -8.92 1.95
CA VAL A 8 -16.89 -9.91 1.67
C VAL A 8 -17.47 -11.32 1.71
N ASP A 9 -17.63 -11.93 0.54
CA ASP A 9 -18.17 -13.28 0.38
C ASP A 9 -17.07 -14.38 0.36
N GLU A 10 -17.48 -15.65 0.39
CA GLU A 10 -16.56 -16.80 0.33
C GLU A 10 -15.69 -16.80 -0.95
N ASN A 11 -16.23 -16.32 -2.07
CA ASN A 11 -15.50 -16.24 -3.34
C ASN A 11 -14.40 -15.17 -3.29
N GLU A 12 -14.60 -14.09 -2.54
CA GLU A 12 -13.59 -13.07 -2.30
C GLU A 12 -12.45 -13.61 -1.44
N VAL A 13 -12.76 -14.36 -0.40
CA VAL A 13 -11.76 -15.07 0.42
C VAL A 13 -10.94 -16.02 -0.46
N LYS A 14 -11.59 -16.86 -1.28
CA LYS A 14 -10.90 -17.77 -2.22
C LYS A 14 -10.02 -17.02 -3.22
N ARG A 15 -10.50 -15.91 -3.77
CA ARG A 15 -9.73 -15.05 -4.70
C ARG A 15 -8.51 -14.47 -4.00
N PHE A 16 -8.65 -13.92 -2.80
CA PHE A 16 -7.53 -13.39 -2.03
C PHE A 16 -6.49 -14.48 -1.76
N VAL A 17 -6.89 -15.65 -1.25
CA VAL A 17 -5.96 -16.73 -0.91
C VAL A 17 -5.20 -17.25 -2.14
N ARG A 18 -5.88 -17.40 -3.28
CA ARG A 18 -5.25 -17.76 -4.56
C ARG A 18 -4.23 -16.70 -4.97
N TYR A 19 -4.60 -15.42 -4.86
CA TYR A 19 -3.73 -14.31 -5.22
C TYR A 19 -2.56 -14.12 -4.24
N GLY A 20 -2.73 -14.50 -2.97
CA GLY A 20 -1.68 -14.48 -1.95
C GLY A 20 -0.42 -15.26 -2.36
N LYS A 21 -0.57 -16.35 -3.12
CA LYS A 21 0.59 -17.09 -3.67
C LYS A 21 1.47 -16.21 -4.57
N HIS A 22 0.85 -15.37 -5.40
CA HIS A 22 1.56 -14.43 -6.26
C HIS A 22 2.20 -13.30 -5.45
N LEU A 23 1.46 -12.74 -4.48
CA LEU A 23 1.98 -11.69 -3.59
C LEU A 23 3.22 -12.15 -2.81
N ARG A 24 3.24 -13.40 -2.32
CA ARG A 24 4.41 -13.98 -1.63
C ARG A 24 5.65 -14.16 -2.51
N GLN A 25 5.49 -14.21 -3.82
CA GLN A 25 6.62 -14.19 -4.75
C GLN A 25 7.14 -12.79 -5.02
N LEU A 26 6.35 -11.75 -4.71
CA LEU A 26 6.61 -10.37 -5.09
C LEU A 26 7.08 -9.52 -3.89
N LEU A 27 6.58 -9.84 -2.70
CA LEU A 27 6.71 -9.07 -1.47
C LEU A 27 7.51 -9.84 -0.42
N LEU A 28 8.23 -9.13 0.45
CA LEU A 28 8.75 -9.76 1.66
C LEU A 28 7.60 -10.21 2.57
N PRO A 29 7.78 -11.30 3.36
CA PRO A 29 6.71 -11.87 4.18
C PRO A 29 5.98 -10.87 5.08
N VAL A 30 6.69 -9.88 5.62
CA VAL A 30 6.11 -8.86 6.51
C VAL A 30 5.03 -8.00 5.84
N PHE A 31 5.18 -7.68 4.55
CA PHE A 31 4.19 -6.90 3.81
C PHE A 31 2.98 -7.74 3.42
N GLU A 32 3.20 -9.02 3.10
CA GLU A 32 2.10 -9.95 2.78
C GLU A 32 1.29 -10.35 4.02
N ASP A 33 1.95 -10.56 5.16
CA ASP A 33 1.29 -10.82 6.44
C ASP A 33 0.40 -9.63 6.85
N LEU A 34 0.92 -8.40 6.78
CA LEU A 34 0.10 -7.23 7.08
C LEU A 34 -1.09 -7.13 6.12
N GLN A 35 -0.86 -7.34 4.83
CA GLN A 35 -1.92 -7.32 3.84
C GLN A 35 -3.03 -8.35 4.15
N PHE A 36 -2.64 -9.56 4.55
CA PHE A 36 -3.57 -10.59 5.00
C PHE A 36 -4.36 -10.10 6.22
N ARG A 37 -3.69 -9.57 7.24
CA ARG A 37 -4.38 -9.07 8.44
C ARG A 37 -5.32 -7.90 8.15
N VAL A 38 -5.00 -7.02 7.20
CA VAL A 38 -5.93 -5.96 6.75
C VAL A 38 -7.16 -6.59 6.08
N ALA A 39 -6.96 -7.48 5.11
CA ALA A 39 -8.05 -8.10 4.35
C ALA A 39 -9.02 -8.89 5.24
N PHE A 40 -8.50 -9.59 6.24
CA PHE A 40 -9.29 -10.40 7.17
C PHE A 40 -9.68 -9.67 8.46
N ARG A 41 -9.36 -8.37 8.57
CA ARG A 41 -9.63 -7.56 9.76
C ARG A 41 -9.12 -8.27 11.01
N LEU A 42 -7.82 -8.57 11.03
CA LEU A 42 -7.13 -9.22 12.15
C LEU A 42 -6.22 -8.23 12.91
N LEU A 43 -6.14 -6.98 12.46
CA LEU A 43 -5.31 -5.98 13.12
C LEU A 43 -5.98 -5.43 14.38
N PRO A 44 -5.21 -5.22 15.45
CA PRO A 44 -5.70 -4.64 16.69
C PRO A 44 -5.82 -3.12 16.56
N VAL A 45 -6.69 -2.63 15.67
CA VAL A 45 -7.01 -1.20 15.57
C VAL A 45 -7.77 -0.72 16.80
N ARG A 46 -7.63 0.57 17.14
CA ARG A 46 -8.12 1.09 18.42
C ARG A 46 -9.62 0.91 18.64
N SER A 47 -10.44 0.95 17.59
CA SER A 47 -11.89 0.67 17.69
C SER A 47 -12.25 -0.69 18.28
N ARG A 48 -11.34 -1.68 18.27
CA ARG A 48 -11.57 -3.01 18.87
C ARG A 48 -11.47 -3.05 20.38
N PHE A 49 -10.83 -2.05 20.98
CA PHE A 49 -10.63 -1.97 22.43
C PHE A 49 -11.76 -1.20 23.12
N PHE A 50 -12.97 -1.23 22.56
CA PHE A 50 -14.13 -0.52 23.08
C PHE A 50 -14.49 -0.90 24.53
N PHE A 51 -14.09 -2.08 24.98
CA PHE A 51 -14.32 -2.60 26.32
C PHE A 51 -13.40 -1.96 27.38
N LEU A 52 -12.39 -1.18 26.96
CA LEU A 52 -11.50 -0.43 27.85
C LEU A 52 -11.93 1.02 28.05
N ARG A 53 -13.09 1.43 27.52
CA ARG A 53 -13.56 2.83 27.56
C ARG A 53 -13.77 3.39 28.96
N ASP A 54 -14.07 2.54 29.93
CA ASP A 54 -14.24 2.96 31.33
C ASP A 54 -12.90 3.30 32.00
N ILE A 55 -11.78 2.78 31.46
CA ILE A 55 -10.42 3.04 31.94
C ILE A 55 -9.81 4.21 31.17
N ASP A 56 -9.95 4.21 29.85
CA ASP A 56 -9.52 5.29 28.96
C ASP A 56 -10.66 5.64 27.98
N PRO A 57 -11.39 6.75 28.21
CA PRO A 57 -12.48 7.18 27.33
C PRO A 57 -12.03 7.43 25.88
N ARG A 58 -10.74 7.69 25.64
CA ARG A 58 -10.16 7.93 24.31
C ARG A 58 -9.56 6.67 23.68
N ILE A 59 -9.69 5.50 24.31
CA ILE A 59 -9.02 4.28 23.85
C ILE A 59 -9.38 3.86 22.42
N THR A 60 -10.57 4.21 21.94
CA THR A 60 -11.06 3.87 20.59
C THR A 60 -10.77 4.91 19.53
N TYR A 61 -10.35 6.11 19.93
CA TYR A 61 -10.14 7.25 19.03
C TYR A 61 -8.79 7.15 18.33
N CYS A 62 -8.62 7.87 17.23
CA CYS A 62 -7.33 7.99 16.55
C CYS A 62 -6.22 8.41 17.53
N VAL A 63 -5.02 7.86 17.33
CA VAL A 63 -3.83 8.22 18.11
C VAL A 63 -3.42 9.69 17.92
N GLN A 64 -3.83 10.34 16.83
CA GLN A 64 -3.48 11.73 16.57
C GLN A 64 -4.37 12.67 17.38
N ASP A 65 -3.76 13.55 18.19
CA ASP A 65 -4.48 14.47 19.08
C ASP A 65 -5.48 15.38 18.34
N SER A 66 -5.13 15.78 17.11
CA SER A 66 -5.98 16.62 16.25
C SER A 66 -7.13 15.85 15.60
N CYS A 67 -7.20 14.52 15.74
CA CYS A 67 -8.19 13.67 15.12
C CYS A 67 -9.12 13.04 16.17
N ASN A 68 -10.38 13.45 16.16
CA ASN A 68 -11.41 12.92 17.07
C ASN A 68 -12.24 11.78 16.45
N ALA A 69 -11.76 11.15 15.38
CA ALA A 69 -12.45 10.02 14.77
C ALA A 69 -12.19 8.72 15.55
N VAL A 70 -13.14 7.78 15.50
CA VAL A 70 -12.91 6.39 15.94
C VAL A 70 -11.98 5.72 14.94
N GLU A 71 -10.90 5.12 15.42
CA GLU A 71 -9.90 4.50 14.54
C GLU A 71 -10.33 3.08 14.14
N THR A 72 -10.98 3.02 12.99
CA THR A 72 -11.24 1.79 12.25
C THR A 72 -10.05 1.42 11.35
N GLU A 73 -10.06 0.24 10.74
CA GLU A 73 -9.04 -0.09 9.73
C GLU A 73 -9.07 0.91 8.55
N GLN A 74 -10.27 1.27 8.07
CA GLN A 74 -10.41 2.25 7.00
C GLN A 74 -9.90 3.63 7.42
N HIS A 75 -10.17 4.04 8.66
CA HIS A 75 -9.66 5.30 9.18
C HIS A 75 -8.13 5.32 9.18
N LEU A 76 -7.50 4.34 9.83
CA LEU A 76 -6.05 4.25 9.96
C LEU A 76 -5.36 4.20 8.59
N PHE A 77 -5.88 3.36 7.69
CA PHE A 77 -5.20 3.06 6.44
C PHE A 77 -5.63 3.94 5.27
N PHE A 78 -6.72 4.70 5.31
CA PHE A 78 -7.23 5.38 4.12
C PHE A 78 -7.72 6.82 4.37
N GLU A 79 -8.36 7.09 5.49
CA GLU A 79 -9.06 8.37 5.71
C GLU A 79 -8.28 9.36 6.57
N CYS A 80 -7.46 8.87 7.51
CA CYS A 80 -6.69 9.72 8.40
C CYS A 80 -5.75 10.66 7.60
N ALA A 81 -5.38 11.80 8.18
CA ALA A 81 -4.71 12.89 7.46
C ALA A 81 -3.45 12.44 6.70
N LEU A 82 -2.58 11.65 7.33
CA LEU A 82 -1.39 11.11 6.66
C LEU A 82 -1.76 10.08 5.58
N ALA A 83 -2.68 9.15 5.90
CA ALA A 83 -3.09 8.08 5.00
C ALA A 83 -3.71 8.64 3.71
N SER A 84 -4.65 9.58 3.84
CA SER A 84 -5.31 10.21 2.68
C SER A 84 -4.31 10.90 1.77
N ARG A 85 -3.32 11.61 2.32
CA ARG A 85 -2.24 12.26 1.54
C ARG A 85 -1.31 11.25 0.86
N VAL A 86 -0.93 10.17 1.55
CA VAL A 86 -0.13 9.10 0.95
C VAL A 86 -0.88 8.47 -0.23
N TRP A 87 -2.17 8.16 -0.07
CA TRP A 87 -2.96 7.61 -1.17
C TRP A 87 -3.21 8.60 -2.29
N GLU A 88 -3.40 9.89 -2.01
CA GLU A 88 -3.48 10.94 -3.02
C GLU A 88 -2.26 10.87 -3.97
N HIS A 89 -1.05 10.87 -3.41
CA HIS A 89 0.18 10.78 -4.21
C HIS A 89 0.32 9.44 -4.94
N LEU A 90 0.06 8.31 -4.29
CA LEU A 90 0.20 6.98 -4.91
C LEU A 90 -0.84 6.73 -6.01
N LEU A 91 -2.07 7.21 -5.83
CA LEU A 91 -3.13 7.08 -6.82
C LEU A 91 -2.90 8.03 -8.00
N MET A 92 -2.37 9.23 -7.77
CA MET A 92 -1.94 10.13 -8.85
C MET A 92 -0.78 9.56 -9.67
N LEU A 93 0.22 8.97 -9.00
CA LEU A 93 1.34 8.29 -9.64
C LEU A 93 0.86 7.14 -10.56
N MET A 94 -0.16 6.40 -10.12
CA MET A 94 -0.66 5.23 -10.84
C MET A 94 -1.83 5.52 -11.78
N ARG A 95 -2.35 6.76 -11.77
CA ARG A 95 -3.50 7.19 -12.59
C ARG A 95 -3.37 6.86 -14.07
N PRO A 96 -2.20 7.01 -14.74
CA PRO A 96 -2.07 6.71 -16.17
C PRO A 96 -2.37 5.24 -16.53
N PHE A 97 -2.30 4.32 -15.57
CA PHE A 97 -2.42 2.90 -15.81
C PHE A 97 -3.81 2.34 -15.54
N PHE A 98 -4.68 3.09 -14.84
CA PHE A 98 -5.96 2.59 -14.36
C PHE A 98 -7.13 3.23 -15.10
N ARG A 99 -8.16 2.43 -15.40
CA ARG A 99 -9.44 2.94 -15.94
C ARG A 99 -10.23 3.73 -14.90
N SER A 100 -10.10 3.33 -13.64
CA SER A 100 -10.77 3.96 -12.51
C SER A 100 -9.88 3.93 -11.27
N GLN A 101 -10.04 4.93 -10.41
CA GLN A 101 -9.28 5.04 -9.18
C GLN A 101 -9.66 3.89 -8.21
N PRO A 102 -8.67 3.13 -7.69
CA PRO A 102 -8.91 2.14 -6.64
C PRO A 102 -9.61 2.71 -5.41
N SER A 103 -10.72 2.07 -5.00
CA SER A 103 -11.39 2.35 -3.73
C SER A 103 -10.67 1.70 -2.55
N TRP A 104 -11.07 2.08 -1.32
CA TRP A 104 -10.60 1.42 -0.09
C TRP A 104 -10.74 -0.10 -0.17
N THR A 105 -11.87 -0.63 -0.63
CA THR A 105 -12.10 -2.07 -0.75
C THR A 105 -11.10 -2.75 -1.69
N VAL A 106 -10.74 -2.10 -2.81
CA VAL A 106 -9.71 -2.62 -3.73
C VAL A 106 -8.35 -2.67 -3.04
N ILE A 107 -8.01 -1.63 -2.27
CA ILE A 107 -6.78 -1.53 -1.50
C ILE A 107 -6.74 -2.57 -0.38
N ALA A 108 -7.78 -2.66 0.45
CA ALA A 108 -7.83 -3.54 1.62
C ALA A 108 -7.81 -5.03 1.23
N LEU A 109 -8.45 -5.40 0.11
CA LEU A 109 -8.58 -6.79 -0.33
C LEU A 109 -7.59 -7.20 -1.41
N ALA A 110 -6.58 -6.39 -1.71
CA ALA A 110 -5.60 -6.69 -2.76
C ALA A 110 -6.21 -7.04 -4.12
N ARG A 111 -7.37 -6.44 -4.45
CA ARG A 111 -8.03 -6.72 -5.72
C ARG A 111 -7.17 -6.18 -6.85
N LYS A 112 -7.15 -6.94 -7.95
CA LYS A 112 -6.52 -6.50 -9.19
C LYS A 112 -7.21 -5.21 -9.67
N PRO A 113 -6.46 -4.12 -9.92
CA PRO A 113 -7.04 -2.89 -10.44
C PRO A 113 -7.51 -3.07 -11.89
N SER A 114 -8.44 -2.23 -12.33
CA SER A 114 -8.88 -2.20 -13.73
C SER A 114 -7.84 -1.44 -14.57
N ILE A 115 -7.11 -2.17 -15.43
CA ILE A 115 -6.01 -1.61 -16.24
C ILE A 115 -6.55 -0.96 -17.52
N HIS A 116 -6.01 0.22 -17.85
CA HIS A 116 -6.29 0.94 -19.09
C HIS A 116 -5.84 0.13 -20.32
N ASP A 117 -6.56 0.25 -21.43
CA ASP A 117 -6.33 -0.60 -22.60
C ASP A 117 -4.93 -0.47 -23.21
N ASP A 118 -4.41 0.76 -23.25
CA ASP A 118 -3.05 1.08 -23.67
C ASP A 118 -1.94 0.36 -22.88
N TRP A 119 -2.29 -0.17 -21.70
CA TRP A 119 -1.36 -0.86 -20.79
C TRP A 119 -1.62 -2.35 -20.68
N LYS A 120 -2.50 -2.93 -21.51
CA LYS A 120 -2.83 -4.36 -21.45
C LYS A 120 -1.63 -5.28 -21.68
N GLU A 121 -0.73 -4.92 -22.58
CA GLU A 121 0.52 -5.66 -22.82
C GLU A 121 1.46 -5.67 -21.61
N CYS A 122 1.30 -4.71 -20.69
CA CYS A 122 2.10 -4.58 -19.46
C CYS A 122 1.28 -4.85 -18.20
N GLU A 123 0.09 -5.46 -18.32
CA GLU A 123 -0.89 -5.56 -17.23
C GLU A 123 -0.32 -6.27 -15.99
N ASP A 124 0.45 -7.34 -16.19
CA ASP A 124 1.14 -8.08 -15.14
C ASP A 124 2.17 -7.22 -14.38
N ILE A 125 3.00 -6.48 -15.12
CA ILE A 125 4.01 -5.60 -14.55
C ILE A 125 3.39 -4.42 -13.81
N VAL A 126 2.36 -3.78 -14.40
CA VAL A 126 1.60 -2.71 -13.76
C VAL A 126 0.95 -3.20 -12.46
N CYS A 127 0.32 -4.39 -12.48
CA CYS A 127 -0.25 -4.99 -11.28
C CYS A 127 0.82 -5.25 -10.22
N ASN A 128 1.98 -5.79 -10.60
CA ASN A 128 3.08 -6.04 -9.66
C ASN A 128 3.56 -4.74 -8.99
N VAL A 129 3.79 -3.69 -9.78
CA VAL A 129 4.19 -2.37 -9.26
C VAL A 129 3.13 -1.82 -8.30
N TRP A 130 1.85 -1.87 -8.70
CA TRP A 130 0.74 -1.45 -7.84
C TRP A 130 0.68 -2.22 -6.52
N HIS A 131 0.74 -3.55 -6.56
CA HIS A 131 0.65 -4.36 -5.35
C HIS A 131 1.84 -4.15 -4.42
N THR A 132 3.02 -3.84 -4.97
CA THR A 132 4.20 -3.44 -4.21
C THR A 132 4.00 -2.09 -3.53
N LEU A 133 3.63 -1.05 -4.29
CA LEU A 133 3.35 0.30 -3.75
C LEU A 133 2.32 0.24 -2.63
N ARG A 134 1.19 -0.43 -2.89
CA ARG A 134 0.08 -0.56 -1.96
C ARG A 134 0.47 -1.30 -0.68
N ALA A 135 1.17 -2.44 -0.78
CA ALA A 135 1.55 -3.20 0.40
C ALA A 135 2.59 -2.47 1.26
N VAL A 136 3.56 -1.80 0.62
CA VAL A 136 4.53 -0.95 1.32
C VAL A 136 3.85 0.24 2.00
N ALA A 137 2.89 0.89 1.34
CA ALA A 137 2.15 2.00 1.91
C ALA A 137 1.33 1.59 3.13
N LEU A 138 0.60 0.47 3.06
CA LEU A 138 -0.12 -0.09 4.20
C LEU A 138 0.84 -0.37 5.36
N HIS A 139 2.00 -0.99 5.07
CA HIS A 139 3.00 -1.26 6.11
C HIS A 139 3.58 -0.01 6.73
N PHE A 140 3.87 1.00 5.92
CA PHE A 140 4.31 2.28 6.42
C PHE A 140 3.28 2.91 7.36
N LEU A 141 2.01 2.99 6.95
CA LEU A 141 0.93 3.60 7.74
C LEU A 141 0.69 2.85 9.06
N TRP A 142 0.68 1.52 9.03
CA TRP A 142 0.58 0.70 10.24
C TRP A 142 1.74 0.96 11.20
N SER A 143 2.96 0.96 10.68
CA SER A 143 4.17 1.17 11.48
C SER A 143 4.21 2.59 12.06
N ASP A 144 3.80 3.59 11.27
CA ASP A 144 3.76 4.98 11.73
C ASP A 144 2.75 5.17 12.85
N CYS A 145 1.53 4.64 12.70
CA CYS A 145 0.51 4.65 13.74
C CYS A 145 1.01 3.99 15.04
N ASN A 146 1.70 2.85 14.94
CA ASN A 146 2.26 2.17 16.11
C ASN A 146 3.38 2.97 16.78
N ARG A 147 4.23 3.66 16.02
CA ARG A 147 5.24 4.55 16.61
C ARG A 147 4.61 5.73 17.33
N CYS A 148 3.54 6.30 16.78
CA CYS A 148 2.79 7.35 17.47
C CYS A 148 2.20 6.82 18.78
N LEU A 149 1.65 5.61 18.76
CA LEU A 149 0.97 5.00 19.89
C LEU A 149 1.92 4.56 21.02
N PHE A 150 2.99 3.85 20.69
CA PHE A 150 3.86 3.19 21.67
C PHE A 150 5.14 3.97 21.99
N ASP A 151 5.65 4.75 21.02
CA ASP A 151 6.88 5.53 21.20
C ASP A 151 6.58 7.02 21.46
N GLY A 152 5.31 7.44 21.47
CA GLY A 152 4.90 8.84 21.65
C GLY A 152 5.39 9.77 20.53
N ARG A 153 5.70 9.22 19.34
CA ARG A 153 6.18 10.02 18.21
C ARG A 153 5.05 10.84 17.59
N GLN A 154 5.43 11.95 16.96
CA GLN A 154 4.52 12.69 16.09
C GLN A 154 4.36 11.96 14.73
N PRO A 155 3.20 12.09 14.07
CA PRO A 155 2.98 11.50 12.75
C PRO A 155 4.03 11.96 11.75
N THR A 156 4.51 11.02 10.92
CA THR A 156 5.53 11.36 9.91
C THR A 156 4.91 12.32 8.87
N PRO A 157 5.54 13.46 8.54
CA PRO A 157 5.07 14.32 7.46
C PRO A 157 5.05 13.59 6.11
N VAL A 158 4.19 14.01 5.19
CA VAL A 158 3.94 13.28 3.92
C VAL A 158 5.20 13.13 3.06
N THR A 159 6.06 14.16 2.95
CA THR A 159 7.25 14.09 2.09
C THR A 159 8.26 13.02 2.56
N PRO A 160 8.69 12.99 3.84
CA PRO A 160 9.46 11.87 4.38
C PRO A 160 8.76 10.51 4.25
N ALA A 161 7.44 10.44 4.45
CA ALA A 161 6.69 9.20 4.28
C ALA A 161 6.81 8.66 2.85
N MET A 162 6.62 9.51 1.84
CA MET A 162 6.74 9.13 0.43
C MET A 162 8.16 8.70 0.08
N ALA A 163 9.20 9.36 0.62
CA ALA A 163 10.59 8.95 0.40
C ALA A 163 10.88 7.54 0.95
N VAL A 164 10.37 7.19 2.14
CA VAL A 164 10.50 5.85 2.72
C VAL A 164 9.75 4.81 1.88
N ILE A 165 8.52 5.14 1.46
CA ILE A 165 7.70 4.26 0.62
C ILE A 165 8.41 3.98 -0.71
N TYR A 166 8.84 5.02 -1.43
CA TYR A 166 9.52 4.85 -2.72
C TYR A 166 10.84 4.11 -2.60
N THR A 167 11.65 4.39 -1.56
CA THR A 167 12.89 3.65 -1.29
C THR A 167 12.62 2.15 -1.11
N THR A 168 11.60 1.81 -0.32
CA THR A 168 11.22 0.42 -0.05
C THR A 168 10.65 -0.26 -1.29
N VAL A 169 9.85 0.44 -2.10
CA VAL A 169 9.32 -0.06 -3.37
C VAL A 169 10.45 -0.30 -4.38
N SER A 170 11.39 0.63 -4.52
CA SER A 170 12.56 0.47 -5.38
C SER A 170 13.41 -0.72 -4.98
N ALA A 171 13.54 -1.02 -3.68
CA ALA A 171 14.19 -2.23 -3.21
C ALA A 171 13.49 -3.52 -3.69
N HIS A 172 12.15 -3.57 -3.62
CA HIS A 172 11.35 -4.70 -4.11
C HIS A 172 11.43 -4.85 -5.62
N ILE A 173 11.30 -3.75 -6.37
CA ILE A 173 11.40 -3.76 -7.84
C ILE A 173 12.76 -4.32 -8.27
N ARG A 174 13.86 -3.82 -7.68
CA ARG A 174 15.21 -4.34 -7.97
C ARG A 174 15.38 -5.80 -7.57
N HIS A 175 14.76 -6.24 -6.48
CA HIS A 175 14.77 -7.66 -6.10
C HIS A 175 14.10 -8.52 -7.17
N ASN A 176 12.88 -8.15 -7.58
CA ASN A 176 12.11 -8.87 -8.59
C ASN A 176 12.80 -8.88 -9.94
N MET A 177 13.44 -7.78 -10.33
CA MET A 177 14.28 -7.72 -11.53
C MET A 177 15.42 -8.74 -11.51
N ARG A 178 16.10 -8.91 -10.37
CA ARG A 178 17.25 -9.83 -10.27
C ARG A 178 16.86 -11.30 -10.21
N ARG A 179 15.62 -11.61 -9.80
CA ARG A 179 15.22 -12.98 -9.46
C ARG A 179 14.07 -13.54 -10.28
N LYS A 180 13.21 -12.69 -10.83
CA LYS A 180 11.94 -13.11 -11.45
C LYS A 180 11.76 -12.61 -12.87
N TYR A 181 12.20 -11.40 -13.19
CA TYR A 181 11.91 -10.78 -14.49
C TYR A 181 12.92 -11.18 -15.56
N GLU A 182 12.39 -11.53 -16.72
CA GLU A 182 13.16 -11.75 -17.94
C GLU A 182 13.44 -10.43 -18.68
N SER A 183 14.21 -10.47 -19.76
CA SER A 183 14.56 -9.26 -20.55
C SER A 183 13.34 -8.51 -21.08
N THR A 184 12.28 -9.24 -21.45
CA THR A 184 11.00 -8.66 -21.92
C THR A 184 10.23 -8.01 -20.78
N ASP A 185 10.20 -8.62 -19.59
CA ASP A 185 9.61 -8.03 -18.38
C ASP A 185 10.34 -6.75 -17.97
N VAL A 186 11.68 -6.76 -18.04
CA VAL A 186 12.51 -5.58 -17.71
C VAL A 186 12.19 -4.43 -18.66
N SER A 187 12.05 -4.69 -19.96
CA SER A 187 11.66 -3.67 -20.95
C SER A 187 10.26 -3.09 -20.66
N ARG A 188 9.28 -3.95 -20.31
CA ARG A 188 7.93 -3.53 -19.91
C ARG A 188 7.96 -2.70 -18.62
N LEU A 189 8.74 -3.11 -17.63
CA LEU A 189 8.94 -2.36 -16.38
C LEU A 189 9.59 -1.00 -16.62
N GLN A 190 10.57 -0.91 -17.52
CA GLN A 190 11.17 0.38 -17.90
C GLN A 190 10.12 1.31 -18.52
N LYS A 191 9.23 0.80 -19.38
CA LYS A 191 8.11 1.57 -19.92
C LYS A 191 7.21 2.10 -18.79
N VAL A 192 6.83 1.25 -17.84
CA VAL A 192 6.02 1.64 -16.67
C VAL A 192 6.72 2.72 -15.83
N ILE A 193 8.00 2.53 -15.48
CA ILE A 193 8.76 3.50 -14.67
C ILE A 193 8.93 4.84 -15.41
N ARG A 194 9.15 4.83 -16.72
CA ARG A 194 9.20 6.06 -17.52
C ARG A 194 7.89 6.84 -17.45
N THR A 195 6.76 6.14 -17.52
CA THR A 195 5.45 6.79 -17.35
C THR A 195 5.24 7.29 -15.93
N MET A 196 5.64 6.54 -14.90
CA MET A 196 5.59 6.99 -13.51
C MET A 196 6.39 8.28 -13.27
N LYS A 197 7.51 8.47 -13.99
CA LYS A 197 8.32 9.69 -13.92
C LYS A 197 7.63 10.95 -14.48
N SER A 198 6.46 10.84 -15.11
CA SER A 198 5.68 12.05 -15.44
C SER A 198 5.02 12.70 -14.22
N TYR A 199 5.02 12.00 -13.07
CA TYR A 199 4.54 12.54 -11.81
C TYR A 199 5.69 13.18 -11.02
N GLN A 200 5.63 14.50 -10.84
CA GLN A 200 6.74 15.31 -10.31
C GLN A 200 7.37 14.75 -9.03
N LEU A 201 6.56 14.38 -8.03
CA LEU A 201 7.09 13.88 -6.76
C LEU A 201 7.94 12.61 -6.91
N PHE A 202 7.56 11.74 -7.85
CA PHE A 202 8.31 10.52 -8.14
C PHE A 202 9.54 10.82 -9.01
N GLU A 203 9.43 11.80 -9.92
CA GLU A 203 10.58 12.30 -10.69
C GLU A 203 11.65 12.88 -9.77
N ASP A 204 11.28 13.78 -8.84
CA ASP A 204 12.19 14.41 -7.88
C ASP A 204 12.91 13.34 -7.04
N PHE A 205 12.15 12.35 -6.55
CA PHE A 205 12.72 11.21 -5.84
C PHE A 205 13.71 10.42 -6.71
N ALA A 206 13.35 10.13 -7.96
CA ALA A 206 14.18 9.39 -8.90
C ALA A 206 15.46 10.15 -9.29
N ALA A 207 15.38 11.47 -9.43
CA ALA A 207 16.51 12.34 -9.74
C ALA A 207 17.49 12.42 -8.56
N ALA A 208 16.96 12.50 -7.33
CA ALA A 208 17.78 12.47 -6.12
C ALA A 208 18.43 11.10 -5.84
N HIS A 209 17.85 10.01 -6.36
CA HIS A 209 18.29 8.63 -6.07
C HIS A 209 18.43 7.78 -7.35
N PRO A 210 19.30 8.15 -8.31
CA PRO A 210 19.39 7.50 -9.62
C PRO A 210 19.65 5.99 -9.51
N SER A 211 20.53 5.58 -8.60
CA SER A 211 20.90 4.18 -8.35
C SER A 211 19.76 3.29 -7.82
N MET A 212 18.67 3.89 -7.32
CA MET A 212 17.52 3.12 -6.83
C MET A 212 16.63 2.60 -7.96
N LEU A 213 16.68 3.24 -9.14
CA LEU A 213 15.94 2.83 -10.33
C LEU A 213 16.87 2.35 -11.46
N GLU A 214 18.19 2.30 -11.23
CA GLU A 214 19.15 1.75 -12.17
C GLU A 214 18.99 0.23 -12.33
N PHE A 215 18.94 -0.19 -13.58
CA PHE A 215 18.87 -1.58 -14.00
C PHE A 215 20.29 -2.11 -14.17
N ARG A 216 20.87 -2.69 -13.10
CA ARG A 216 22.12 -3.44 -13.24
C ARG A 216 21.83 -4.76 -13.94
N GLN A 217 22.20 -4.85 -15.22
CA GLN A 217 22.27 -6.14 -15.91
C GLN A 217 23.28 -7.03 -15.19
N ARG A 218 22.95 -8.31 -15.04
CA ARG A 218 23.90 -9.32 -14.59
C ARG A 218 24.82 -9.72 -15.72
#